data_AF-A0A2W7A426-F1
#
_entry.id   AF-A0A2W7A426-F1
#
_cell.length_a   1.000
_cell.length_b   1.000
_cell.length_c   1.000
_cell.angle_alpha   90.00
_cell.angle_beta   90.00
_cell.angle_gamma   90.00
#
_symmetry.space_group_name_H-M   'P 1'
#
loop_
_entity.id
_entity.type
_entity.pdbx_description
1 polymer ?
#
loop_
_entity_poly.entity_id
_entity_poly.type
_entity_poly.pdbx_seq_one_letter_code
_entity_poly.pdbx_strand_id
1 'polypeptide(L)'
;MAETPLRPSSHVLGDVGQTAAALVFKKWGWTADLINSDYGEDLDCNIFVNKRRTAFCFKCQVKSSHADSEYVRRLKSGDISVTIRVSLAKLWLISYYPVLLIIYLDDTEEIFWKNATQYLRENLSQLAKDTLTIRVGTEQQLSLSQSNIEKSIQDFYAQMLRLSSPSIQSSIVPVIMPGYKILEPMKFYDSLDIEWISEKLNLCIELRRMLPEHLPTWTTALRSMDLKSFPCWMVMMSGADIESFDNKIIEFIRYAATENNFMLSDNQWLSFICKPIRILDKEINKLSNSYFNQEVTGWWSYCYLNDIKSDYSYAFDLPKRCLLPRPYHAGLFRSN
;
A
#
# COMPACT_ATOMS: atom_id res chain seq x y z
N MET A 1 49.13 16.22 19.89
CA MET A 1 47.69 16.30 20.20
C MET A 1 46.97 15.65 19.04
N ALA A 2 46.13 14.64 19.28
CA ALA A 2 45.32 14.07 18.20
C ALA A 2 44.25 15.09 17.81
N GLU A 3 44.18 15.46 16.54
CA GLU A 3 43.12 16.34 16.03
C GLU A 3 41.77 15.65 16.22
N THR A 4 40.83 16.35 16.85
CA THR A 4 39.45 15.89 16.99
C THR A 4 38.84 15.78 15.60
N PRO A 5 38.28 14.63 15.20
CA PRO A 5 37.65 14.50 13.88
C PRO A 5 36.49 15.49 13.76
N LEU A 6 36.55 16.35 12.74
CA LEU A 6 35.51 17.32 12.42
C LEU A 6 34.45 16.66 11.53
N ARG A 7 33.18 16.93 11.82
CA ARG A 7 32.07 16.50 10.98
C ARG A 7 31.95 17.45 9.77
N PRO A 8 32.11 16.96 8.52
CA PRO A 8 31.97 17.81 7.33
C PRO A 8 30.56 18.40 7.22
N SER A 9 30.44 19.65 6.75
CA SER A 9 29.15 20.31 6.49
C SER A 9 28.27 19.53 5.52
N SER A 10 28.87 18.85 4.53
CA SER A 10 28.19 17.96 3.60
C SER A 10 27.49 16.79 4.28
N HIS A 11 28.05 16.25 5.38
CA HIS A 11 27.41 15.19 6.15
C HIS A 11 26.23 15.72 6.95
N VAL A 12 26.35 16.91 7.53
CA VAL A 12 25.22 17.56 8.23
C VAL A 12 24.08 17.83 7.25
N LEU A 13 24.40 18.35 6.07
CA LEU A 13 23.42 18.66 5.02
C LEU A 13 22.74 17.39 4.46
N GLY A 14 23.49 16.28 4.37
CA GLY A 14 22.94 14.97 4.04
C GLY A 14 21.88 14.54 5.05
N ASP A 15 22.20 14.56 6.34
CA ASP A 15 21.25 14.20 7.42
C ASP A 15 20.00 15.09 7.44
N VAL A 16 20.16 16.40 7.21
CA VAL A 16 19.03 17.34 7.13
C VAL A 16 18.12 16.96 5.98
N GLY A 17 18.67 16.72 4.79
CA GLY A 17 17.89 16.30 3.62
C GLY A 17 17.17 14.97 3.84
N GLN A 18 17.85 13.97 4.43
CA GLN A 18 17.26 12.68 4.75
C GLN A 18 16.10 12.82 5.75
N THR A 19 16.30 13.61 6.80
CA THR A 19 15.29 13.88 7.82
C THR A 19 14.09 14.61 7.22
N ALA A 20 14.34 15.61 6.37
CA ALA A 20 13.30 16.39 5.72
C ALA A 20 12.44 15.52 4.78
N ALA A 21 13.08 14.67 3.96
CA ALA A 21 12.39 13.71 3.10
C ALA A 21 11.56 12.70 3.91
N ALA A 22 12.15 12.12 4.95
CA ALA A 22 11.46 11.19 5.83
C ALA A 22 10.24 11.83 6.51
N LEU A 23 10.33 13.10 6.91
CA LEU A 23 9.23 13.84 7.50
C LEU A 23 8.05 14.01 6.52
N VAL A 24 8.33 14.24 5.23
CA VAL A 24 7.26 14.32 4.20
C VAL A 24 6.52 12.98 4.10
N PHE A 25 7.24 11.86 3.97
CA PHE A 25 6.60 10.54 3.92
C PHE A 25 5.80 10.22 5.19
N LYS A 26 6.33 10.56 6.37
CA LYS A 26 5.63 10.37 7.65
C LYS A 26 4.36 11.21 7.75
N LYS A 27 4.32 12.42 7.19
CA LYS A 27 3.11 13.26 7.12
C LYS A 27 2.01 12.62 6.27
N TRP A 28 2.36 11.81 5.28
CA TRP A 28 1.41 11.00 4.49
C TRP A 28 0.94 9.74 5.23
N GLY A 29 1.51 9.43 6.38
CA GLY A 29 1.21 8.21 7.14
C GLY A 29 2.02 6.99 6.71
N TRP A 30 3.07 7.15 5.91
CA TRP A 30 4.00 6.08 5.54
C TRP A 30 5.12 5.93 6.58
N THR A 31 5.87 4.82 6.51
CA THR A 31 7.15 4.74 7.23
C THR A 31 8.29 5.20 6.34
N ALA A 32 9.32 5.76 6.96
CA ALA A 32 10.57 6.17 6.32
C ALA A 32 11.68 5.99 7.36
N ASP A 33 12.33 4.85 7.29
CA ASP A 33 13.36 4.41 8.23
C ASP A 33 14.73 4.71 7.65
N LEU A 34 15.60 5.35 8.45
CA LEU A 34 16.95 5.70 8.04
C LEU A 34 17.81 4.43 7.92
N ILE A 35 18.46 4.28 6.77
CA ILE A 35 19.40 3.20 6.53
C ILE A 35 20.80 3.69 6.93
N ASN A 36 21.32 3.15 8.03
CA ASN A 36 22.69 3.43 8.47
C ASN A 36 23.71 2.56 7.71
N SER A 37 23.76 2.69 6.38
CA SER A 37 24.68 1.91 5.55
C SER A 37 25.17 2.68 4.32
N ASP A 38 26.41 2.45 3.90
CA ASP A 38 27.02 3.13 2.75
C ASP A 38 26.66 2.50 1.38
N TYR A 39 25.63 1.64 1.32
CA TYR A 39 25.27 0.90 0.11
C TYR A 39 24.50 1.72 -0.93
N GLY A 40 24.36 3.03 -0.72
CA GLY A 40 23.81 3.95 -1.72
C GLY A 40 22.28 4.06 -1.72
N GLU A 41 21.64 3.71 -0.60
CA GLU A 41 20.27 4.08 -0.27
C GLU A 41 20.23 4.60 1.17
N ASP A 42 19.46 5.66 1.41
CA ASP A 42 19.40 6.37 2.69
C ASP A 42 18.10 6.11 3.47
N LEU A 43 17.00 5.77 2.77
CA LEU A 43 15.70 5.51 3.39
C LEU A 43 15.09 4.21 2.87
N ASP A 44 14.50 3.44 3.78
CA ASP A 44 13.58 2.34 3.50
C ASP A 44 12.16 2.78 3.84
N CYS A 45 11.25 2.73 2.86
CA CYS A 45 9.91 3.29 2.98
C CYS A 45 8.83 2.22 2.73
N ASN A 46 7.83 2.14 3.62
CA ASN A 46 6.65 1.30 3.41
C ASN A 46 5.43 2.18 3.16
N ILE A 47 4.66 1.84 2.11
CA ILE A 47 3.43 2.55 1.78
C ILE A 47 2.28 2.01 2.64
N PHE A 48 1.52 2.95 3.22
CA PHE A 48 0.28 2.67 3.92
C PHE A 48 -0.87 3.34 3.17
N VAL A 49 -1.93 2.57 2.91
CA VAL A 49 -3.17 3.08 2.29
C VAL A 49 -4.30 2.91 3.29
N ASN A 50 -5.03 3.99 3.57
CA ASN A 50 -6.08 4.02 4.59
C ASN A 50 -5.60 3.46 5.94
N LYS A 51 -4.40 3.87 6.38
CA LYS A 51 -3.72 3.42 7.60
C LYS A 51 -3.36 1.93 7.65
N ARG A 52 -3.48 1.19 6.53
CA ARG A 52 -3.12 -0.22 6.44
C ARG A 52 -1.80 -0.39 5.69
N ARG A 53 -0.93 -1.22 6.26
CA ARG A 53 0.34 -1.58 5.62
C ARG A 53 0.07 -2.32 4.31
N THR A 54 0.73 -1.88 3.25
CA THR A 54 0.77 -2.60 1.97
C THR A 54 2.08 -3.40 1.83
N ALA A 55 2.17 -4.27 0.83
CA ALA A 55 3.43 -4.91 0.44
C ALA A 55 4.32 -4.00 -0.41
N PHE A 56 3.84 -2.81 -0.78
CA PHE A 56 4.60 -1.86 -1.56
C PHE A 56 5.61 -1.14 -0.67
N CYS A 57 6.86 -1.29 -1.05
CA CYS A 57 7.98 -0.61 -0.43
C CYS A 57 8.89 -0.05 -1.51
N PHE A 58 9.62 0.99 -1.15
CA PHE A 58 10.56 1.64 -2.03
C PHE A 58 11.74 2.14 -1.21
N LYS A 59 12.88 2.26 -1.88
CA LYS A 59 14.07 2.86 -1.28
C LYS A 59 14.24 4.27 -1.78
N CYS A 60 14.90 5.11 -1.00
CA CYS A 60 15.33 6.42 -1.46
C CYS A 60 16.84 6.55 -1.39
N GLN A 61 17.43 7.21 -2.39
CA GLN A 61 18.69 7.91 -2.22
C GLN A 61 18.39 9.41 -2.18
N VAL A 62 18.83 10.06 -1.13
CA VAL A 62 18.74 11.50 -0.94
C VAL A 62 20.05 12.14 -1.39
N LYS A 63 19.94 13.22 -2.17
CA LYS A 63 21.06 14.09 -2.54
C LYS A 63 20.70 15.51 -2.15
N SER A 64 21.49 16.09 -1.26
CA SER A 64 21.31 17.47 -0.81
C SER A 64 22.22 18.41 -1.60
N SER A 65 21.78 19.64 -1.82
CA SER A 65 22.52 20.66 -2.54
C SER A 65 22.58 21.99 -1.79
N HIS A 66 23.72 22.65 -1.89
CA HIS A 66 23.91 24.08 -1.68
C HIS A 66 24.22 24.74 -3.05
N ALA A 67 24.27 26.08 -3.10
CA ALA A 67 24.42 26.84 -4.35
C ALA A 67 25.62 26.43 -5.22
N ASP A 68 26.71 25.93 -4.61
CA ASP A 68 27.96 25.55 -5.29
C ASP A 68 28.17 24.03 -5.47
N SER A 69 27.12 23.22 -5.31
CA SER A 69 27.25 21.75 -5.44
C SER A 69 27.59 21.33 -6.87
N GLU A 70 28.68 20.57 -7.04
CA GLU A 70 29.07 20.02 -8.35
C GLU A 70 28.13 18.91 -8.83
N TYR A 71 27.53 18.17 -7.89
CA TYR A 71 26.73 16.96 -8.16
C TYR A 71 25.25 17.23 -8.32
N VAL A 72 24.74 18.34 -7.76
CA VAL A 72 23.35 18.75 -7.87
C VAL A 72 23.32 20.22 -8.29
N ARG A 73 22.76 20.51 -9.46
CA ARG A 73 22.79 21.86 -10.04
C ARG A 73 21.41 22.26 -10.54
N ARG A 74 20.95 23.47 -10.19
CA ARG A 74 19.80 24.09 -10.86
C ARG A 74 20.22 24.52 -12.26
N LEU A 75 19.43 24.15 -13.27
CA LEU A 75 19.60 24.53 -14.66
C LEU A 75 18.92 25.88 -14.92
N LYS A 76 19.30 26.55 -16.01
CA LYS A 76 18.65 27.81 -16.44
C LYS A 76 17.15 27.68 -16.69
N SER A 77 16.69 26.46 -16.98
CA SER A 77 15.26 26.14 -17.16
C SER A 77 14.49 25.99 -15.84
N GLY A 78 15.14 26.07 -14.69
CA GLY A 78 14.56 25.79 -13.37
C GLY A 78 14.75 24.34 -12.90
N ASP A 79 14.77 23.39 -13.83
CA ASP A 79 15.01 21.96 -13.53
C ASP A 79 16.32 21.68 -12.80
N ILE A 80 16.37 20.55 -12.13
CA ILE A 80 17.51 20.13 -11.33
C ILE A 80 18.26 19.01 -12.05
N SER A 81 19.57 19.14 -12.14
CA SER A 81 20.47 18.14 -12.71
C SER A 81 21.24 17.45 -11.59
N VAL A 82 21.09 16.14 -11.47
CA VAL A 82 21.83 15.32 -10.50
C VAL A 82 22.77 14.37 -11.22
N THR A 83 24.06 14.43 -10.90
CA THR A 83 25.07 13.51 -11.43
C THR A 83 25.29 12.36 -10.44
N ILE A 84 25.17 11.13 -10.93
CA ILE A 84 25.41 9.91 -10.16
C ILE A 84 26.42 9.01 -10.84
N ARG A 85 27.11 8.19 -10.06
CA ARG A 85 28.01 7.15 -10.60
C ARG A 85 27.19 6.05 -11.26
N VAL A 86 27.66 5.55 -12.40
CA VAL A 86 26.99 4.46 -13.12
C VAL A 86 27.00 3.16 -12.32
N SER A 87 28.00 2.93 -11.47
CA SER A 87 28.01 1.79 -10.54
C SER A 87 26.78 1.77 -9.62
N LEU A 88 26.41 2.92 -9.06
CA LEU A 88 25.23 3.08 -8.21
C LEU A 88 23.93 2.88 -9.01
N ALA A 89 23.85 3.48 -10.20
CA ALA A 89 22.70 3.29 -11.08
C ALA A 89 22.48 1.82 -11.48
N LYS A 90 23.55 1.07 -11.73
CA LYS A 90 23.49 -0.37 -12.01
C LYS A 90 22.93 -1.15 -10.82
N LEU A 91 23.30 -0.79 -9.59
CA LEU A 91 22.73 -1.38 -8.37
C LEU A 91 21.21 -1.12 -8.28
N TRP A 92 20.76 0.10 -8.54
CA TRP A 92 19.33 0.42 -8.52
C TRP A 92 18.51 -0.33 -9.59
N LEU A 93 19.12 -0.68 -10.72
CA LEU A 93 18.46 -1.46 -11.78
C LEU A 93 18.22 -2.93 -11.42
N ILE A 94 19.13 -3.51 -10.62
CA ILE A 94 19.03 -4.91 -10.17
C ILE A 94 18.31 -5.04 -8.82
N SER A 95 17.93 -3.92 -8.19
CA SER A 95 17.16 -3.90 -6.95
C SER A 95 15.77 -4.51 -7.14
N TYR A 96 15.32 -5.29 -6.16
CA TYR A 96 13.95 -5.79 -6.06
C TYR A 96 12.94 -4.72 -5.63
N TYR A 97 13.43 -3.54 -5.25
CA TYR A 97 12.63 -2.39 -4.84
C TYR A 97 12.86 -1.24 -5.82
N PRO A 98 11.81 -0.47 -6.15
CA PRO A 98 11.98 0.79 -6.86
C PRO A 98 12.80 1.76 -6.00
N VAL A 99 13.72 2.48 -6.63
CA VAL A 99 14.56 3.48 -5.98
C VAL A 99 14.14 4.87 -6.44
N LEU A 100 13.74 5.71 -5.49
CA LEU A 100 13.47 7.12 -5.71
C LEU A 100 14.75 7.94 -5.45
N LEU A 101 15.10 8.81 -6.39
CA LEU A 101 16.10 9.84 -6.15
C LEU A 101 15.38 11.06 -5.58
N ILE A 102 15.71 11.43 -4.35
CA ILE A 102 15.19 12.59 -3.64
C ILE A 102 16.25 13.68 -3.65
N ILE A 103 15.84 14.92 -3.94
CA ILE A 103 16.72 16.06 -4.00
C ILE A 103 16.26 17.09 -2.98
N TYR A 104 17.12 17.41 -2.02
CA TYR A 104 16.90 18.47 -1.04
C TYR A 104 17.71 19.71 -1.41
N LEU A 105 17.05 20.85 -1.54
CA LEU A 105 17.69 22.14 -1.82
C LEU A 105 17.73 22.97 -0.55
N ASP A 106 18.93 23.22 -0.03
CA ASP A 106 19.14 23.86 1.28
C ASP A 106 18.72 25.33 1.30
N ASP A 107 18.85 26.01 0.17
CA ASP A 107 18.56 27.43 0.02
C ASP A 107 17.06 27.75 0.12
N THR A 108 16.21 26.83 -0.33
CA THR A 108 14.74 27.01 -0.35
C THR A 108 13.99 26.02 0.54
N GLU A 109 14.70 25.07 1.16
CA GLU A 109 14.13 23.91 1.87
C GLU A 109 13.16 23.08 1.00
N GLU A 110 13.27 23.20 -0.33
CA GLU A 110 12.41 22.46 -1.26
C GLU A 110 12.93 21.03 -1.48
N ILE A 111 11.99 20.11 -1.65
CA ILE A 111 12.28 18.70 -1.89
C ILE A 111 11.64 18.25 -3.19
N PHE A 112 12.44 17.65 -4.07
CA PHE A 112 12.01 17.11 -5.35
C PHE A 112 12.29 15.61 -5.42
N TRP A 113 11.63 14.91 -6.33
CA TRP A 113 11.83 13.48 -6.49
C TRP A 113 11.84 13.04 -7.96
N LYS A 114 12.41 11.86 -8.20
CA LYS A 114 12.26 11.14 -9.46
C LYS A 114 12.37 9.64 -9.23
N ASN A 115 11.55 8.84 -9.90
CA ASN A 115 11.74 7.40 -9.93
C ASN A 115 13.01 7.08 -10.74
N ALA A 116 14.11 6.84 -10.05
CA ALA A 116 15.41 6.60 -10.67
C ALA A 116 15.42 5.26 -11.38
N THR A 117 14.82 4.22 -10.80
CA THR A 117 14.76 2.90 -11.42
C THR A 117 13.99 2.94 -12.75
N GLN A 118 12.84 3.61 -12.80
CA GLN A 118 12.09 3.79 -14.04
C GLN A 118 12.90 4.60 -15.07
N TYR A 119 13.45 5.76 -14.66
CA TYR A 119 14.26 6.59 -15.56
C TYR A 119 15.43 5.81 -16.18
N LEU A 120 16.13 5.00 -15.40
CA LEU A 120 17.26 4.21 -15.87
C LEU A 120 16.85 3.10 -16.86
N ARG A 121 15.70 2.46 -16.65
CA ARG A 121 15.16 1.46 -17.58
C ARG A 121 14.81 2.07 -18.94
N GLU A 122 14.33 3.31 -18.95
CA GLU A 122 14.02 4.07 -20.18
C GLU A 122 15.29 4.61 -20.87
N ASN A 123 16.41 4.72 -20.15
CA ASN A 123 17.64 5.39 -20.59
C ASN A 123 18.89 4.51 -20.49
N LEU A 124 18.78 3.21 -20.80
CA LEU A 124 19.87 2.23 -20.67
C LEU A 124 21.16 2.62 -21.41
N SER A 125 21.06 3.34 -22.52
CA SER A 125 22.22 3.82 -23.31
C SER A 125 23.15 4.73 -22.50
N GLN A 126 22.66 5.38 -21.44
CA GLN A 126 23.46 6.25 -20.58
C GLN A 126 24.41 5.48 -19.64
N LEU A 127 24.22 4.15 -19.49
CA LEU A 127 25.01 3.28 -18.60
C LEU A 127 26.38 2.88 -19.17
N ALA A 128 26.73 3.35 -20.36
CA ALA A 128 28.04 3.10 -21.00
C ALA A 128 29.16 4.04 -20.48
N LYS A 129 28.82 5.05 -19.68
CA LYS A 129 29.75 6.05 -19.13
C LYS A 129 30.13 5.72 -17.67
N ASP A 130 31.03 6.50 -17.07
CA ASP A 130 31.36 6.40 -15.64
C ASP A 130 30.34 7.10 -14.74
N THR A 131 29.74 8.17 -15.25
CA THR A 131 28.69 8.94 -14.60
C THR A 131 27.52 9.17 -15.56
N LEU A 132 26.33 9.33 -15.00
CA LEU A 132 25.14 9.73 -15.73
C LEU A 132 24.47 10.90 -15.01
N THR A 133 23.70 11.66 -15.76
CA THR A 133 22.95 12.80 -15.25
C THR A 133 21.46 12.50 -15.32
N ILE A 134 20.78 12.63 -14.18
CA ILE A 134 19.34 12.56 -14.07
C ILE A 134 18.80 13.99 -13.99
N ARG A 135 17.92 14.35 -14.90
CA ARG A 135 17.20 15.62 -14.87
C ARG A 135 15.88 15.43 -14.13
N VAL A 136 15.62 16.27 -13.13
CA VAL A 136 14.41 16.28 -12.31
C VAL A 136 13.67 17.59 -12.57
N GLY A 137 12.43 17.47 -13.01
CA GLY A 137 11.57 18.62 -13.31
C GLY A 137 11.07 19.28 -12.03
N THR A 138 10.84 20.59 -12.09
CA THR A 138 10.32 21.37 -10.96
C THR A 138 8.89 20.99 -10.57
N GLU A 139 8.13 20.40 -11.49
CA GLU A 139 6.81 19.85 -11.23
C GLU A 139 6.82 18.61 -10.31
N GLN A 140 7.99 17.99 -10.11
CA GLN A 140 8.17 16.82 -9.24
C GLN A 140 8.43 17.21 -7.79
N GLN A 141 7.72 18.21 -7.27
CA GLN A 141 7.85 18.60 -5.87
C GLN A 141 7.30 17.48 -4.96
N LEU A 142 8.15 16.99 -4.05
CA LEU A 142 7.85 15.81 -3.24
C LEU A 142 6.57 15.99 -2.44
N SER A 143 6.40 17.12 -1.74
CA SER A 143 5.25 17.41 -0.87
C SER A 143 3.88 17.32 -1.55
N LEU A 144 3.82 17.45 -2.89
CA LEU A 144 2.60 17.42 -3.68
C LEU A 144 2.41 16.11 -4.46
N SER A 145 3.31 15.13 -4.28
CA SER A 145 3.44 13.99 -5.18
C SER A 145 3.05 12.65 -4.58
N GLN A 146 2.29 12.61 -3.47
CA GLN A 146 1.93 11.35 -2.81
C GLN A 146 1.32 10.34 -3.79
N SER A 147 0.20 10.69 -4.45
CA SER A 147 -0.51 9.80 -5.38
C SER A 147 0.34 9.43 -6.60
N ASN A 148 1.19 10.35 -7.08
CA ASN A 148 2.09 10.08 -8.21
C ASN A 148 3.16 9.05 -7.85
N ILE A 149 3.70 9.12 -6.64
CA ILE A 149 4.65 8.15 -6.11
C ILE A 149 3.96 6.80 -5.91
N GLU A 150 2.79 6.76 -5.27
CA GLU A 150 2.03 5.51 -5.06
C GLU A 150 1.80 4.78 -6.38
N LYS A 151 1.33 5.51 -7.40
CA LYS A 151 1.13 4.96 -8.74
C LYS A 151 2.43 4.45 -9.36
N SER A 152 3.51 5.23 -9.27
CA SER A 152 4.83 4.84 -9.82
C SER A 152 5.39 3.58 -9.15
N ILE A 153 5.17 3.39 -7.84
CA ILE A 153 5.55 2.18 -7.11
C ILE A 153 4.65 1.00 -7.50
N GLN A 154 3.33 1.20 -7.58
CA GLN A 154 2.38 0.17 -8.04
C GLN A 154 2.74 -0.34 -9.44
N ASP A 155 3.02 0.57 -10.37
CA ASP A 155 3.42 0.25 -11.75
C ASP A 155 4.71 -0.57 -11.78
N PHE A 156 5.69 -0.25 -10.93
CA PHE A 156 6.93 -1.04 -10.81
C PHE A 156 6.65 -2.49 -10.41
N TYR A 157 5.83 -2.72 -9.38
CA TYR A 157 5.50 -4.06 -8.92
C TYR A 157 4.65 -4.84 -9.94
N ALA A 158 3.72 -4.17 -10.62
CA ALA A 158 2.96 -4.77 -11.71
C ALA A 158 3.87 -5.25 -12.85
N GLN A 159 4.86 -4.44 -13.24
CA GLN A 159 5.87 -4.84 -14.24
C GLN A 159 6.75 -5.99 -13.76
N MET A 160 7.17 -5.96 -12.48
CA MET A 160 7.97 -7.04 -11.89
C MET A 160 7.23 -8.38 -11.92
N LEU A 161 5.91 -8.35 -11.71
CA LEU A 161 5.02 -9.50 -11.81
C LEU A 161 4.67 -9.91 -13.26
N ARG A 162 5.17 -9.16 -14.27
CA ARG A 162 4.91 -9.36 -15.71
C ARG A 162 3.42 -9.37 -16.06
N LEU A 163 2.64 -8.52 -15.39
CA LEU A 163 1.21 -8.41 -15.65
C LEU A 163 1.00 -7.55 -16.90
N SER A 164 0.44 -8.12 -17.96
CA SER A 164 0.14 -7.38 -19.20
C SER A 164 -1.09 -6.49 -19.02
N SER A 165 -2.07 -6.95 -18.25
CA SER A 165 -3.29 -6.24 -17.90
C SER A 165 -3.55 -6.37 -16.40
N PRO A 166 -2.98 -5.50 -15.54
CA PRO A 166 -3.12 -5.63 -14.11
C PRO A 166 -4.59 -5.49 -13.68
N SER A 167 -5.00 -6.36 -12.79
CA SER A 167 -6.27 -6.28 -12.05
C SER A 167 -6.01 -6.53 -10.58
N ILE A 168 -6.90 -6.01 -9.74
CA ILE A 168 -6.87 -6.26 -8.30
C ILE A 168 -8.15 -6.92 -7.85
N GLN A 169 -8.02 -7.83 -6.88
CA GLN A 169 -9.15 -8.55 -6.33
C GLN A 169 -9.04 -8.73 -4.83
N SER A 170 -10.19 -8.87 -4.18
CA SER A 170 -10.31 -9.34 -2.80
C SER A 170 -11.58 -10.17 -2.66
N SER A 171 -11.59 -11.10 -1.70
CA SER A 171 -12.82 -11.81 -1.33
C SER A 171 -13.34 -11.30 0.01
N ILE A 172 -14.66 -11.12 0.10
CA ILE A 172 -15.36 -10.55 1.24
C ILE A 172 -16.34 -11.60 1.79
N VAL A 173 -16.19 -11.93 3.06
CA VAL A 173 -17.04 -12.88 3.79
C VAL A 173 -17.92 -12.11 4.78
N PRO A 174 -19.24 -12.05 4.57
CA PRO A 174 -20.16 -11.45 5.53
C PRO A 174 -20.41 -12.38 6.73
N VAL A 175 -20.34 -11.83 7.93
CA VAL A 175 -20.46 -12.53 9.20
C VAL A 175 -21.33 -11.73 10.16
N ILE A 176 -22.32 -12.38 10.78
CA ILE A 176 -23.08 -11.81 11.89
C ILE A 176 -22.29 -11.99 13.18
N MET A 177 -22.15 -10.90 13.91
CA MET A 177 -21.49 -10.81 15.20
C MET A 177 -22.48 -10.33 16.27
N PRO A 178 -22.31 -10.70 17.56
CA PRO A 178 -21.42 -11.74 18.05
C PRO A 178 -22.00 -13.13 17.70
N GLY A 179 -21.14 -14.15 17.65
CA GLY A 179 -21.54 -15.53 17.33
C GLY A 179 -20.95 -16.09 16.04
N TYR A 180 -20.21 -15.27 15.28
CA TYR A 180 -19.42 -15.71 14.13
C TYR A 180 -20.27 -16.45 13.09
N LYS A 181 -21.53 -16.07 12.88
CA LYS A 181 -22.42 -16.78 11.96
C LYS A 181 -22.22 -16.26 10.53
N ILE A 182 -21.80 -17.13 9.62
CA ILE A 182 -21.64 -16.75 8.22
C ILE A 182 -23.02 -16.59 7.58
N LEU A 183 -23.19 -15.49 6.86
CA LEU A 183 -24.37 -15.25 6.05
C LEU A 183 -24.25 -16.03 4.75
N GLU A 184 -25.27 -16.83 4.43
CA GLU A 184 -25.37 -17.47 3.12
C GLU A 184 -25.75 -16.44 2.05
N PRO A 185 -24.87 -16.14 1.08
CA PRO A 185 -25.09 -15.11 0.09
C PRO A 185 -26.20 -15.41 -0.89
N MET A 186 -26.67 -16.66 -1.02
CA MET A 186 -27.84 -16.95 -1.85
C MET A 186 -29.07 -16.16 -1.37
N LYS A 187 -29.30 -16.09 -0.05
CA LYS A 187 -30.39 -15.27 0.54
C LYS A 187 -30.13 -13.76 0.50
N PHE A 188 -28.90 -13.37 0.15
CA PHE A 188 -28.42 -12.00 0.13
C PHE A 188 -28.33 -11.44 -1.30
N TYR A 189 -28.13 -12.33 -2.28
CA TYR A 189 -28.03 -12.02 -3.69
C TYR A 189 -29.39 -11.74 -4.30
N ASP A 190 -30.42 -12.52 -3.93
CA ASP A 190 -31.78 -12.33 -4.44
C ASP A 190 -32.34 -10.93 -4.13
N SER A 191 -31.80 -10.26 -3.11
CA SER A 191 -32.18 -8.92 -2.67
C SER A 191 -31.21 -7.81 -3.08
N LEU A 192 -30.04 -8.13 -3.65
CA LEU A 192 -29.06 -7.14 -4.12
C LEU A 192 -29.02 -7.07 -5.64
N ASP A 193 -29.14 -5.86 -6.16
CA ASP A 193 -28.91 -5.58 -7.57
C ASP A 193 -27.38 -5.52 -7.84
N ILE A 194 -26.75 -6.70 -7.88
CA ILE A 194 -25.30 -6.82 -8.10
C ILE A 194 -24.88 -6.25 -9.45
N GLU A 195 -25.73 -6.33 -10.47
CA GLU A 195 -25.46 -5.78 -11.80
C GLU A 195 -25.37 -4.25 -11.72
N TRP A 196 -26.38 -3.60 -11.14
CA TRP A 196 -26.37 -2.15 -10.93
C TRP A 196 -25.18 -1.69 -10.06
N ILE A 197 -24.88 -2.40 -8.96
CA ILE A 197 -23.75 -2.04 -8.08
C ILE A 197 -22.42 -2.19 -8.84
N SER A 198 -22.27 -3.27 -9.62
CA SER A 198 -21.07 -3.55 -10.41
C SER A 198 -20.83 -2.44 -11.44
N GLU A 199 -21.87 -2.02 -12.16
CA GLU A 199 -21.79 -0.90 -13.11
C GLU A 199 -21.47 0.42 -12.42
N LYS A 200 -22.19 0.75 -11.34
CA LYS A 200 -22.05 2.00 -10.61
C LYS A 200 -20.65 2.19 -10.02
N LEU A 201 -20.10 1.12 -9.45
CA LEU A 201 -18.77 1.16 -8.80
C LEU A 201 -17.64 0.84 -9.78
N ASN A 202 -17.96 0.46 -11.03
CA ASN A 202 -17.00 -0.06 -11.99
C ASN A 202 -16.15 -1.18 -11.35
N LEU A 203 -16.85 -2.18 -10.83
CA LEU A 203 -16.32 -3.39 -10.21
C LEU A 203 -16.89 -4.61 -10.93
N CYS A 204 -16.15 -5.71 -10.93
CA CYS A 204 -16.70 -7.02 -11.27
C CYS A 204 -16.90 -7.81 -9.98
N ILE A 205 -18.14 -8.18 -9.69
CA ILE A 205 -18.52 -8.85 -8.44
C ILE A 205 -19.05 -10.24 -8.78
N GLU A 206 -18.38 -11.27 -8.26
CA GLU A 206 -18.77 -12.66 -8.44
C GLU A 206 -19.07 -13.33 -7.11
N LEU A 207 -20.12 -14.15 -7.06
CA LEU A 207 -20.35 -15.02 -5.92
C LEU A 207 -19.47 -16.27 -6.03
N ARG A 208 -18.64 -16.52 -5.03
CA ARG A 208 -17.79 -17.71 -4.96
C ARG A 208 -17.95 -18.46 -3.64
N ARG A 209 -17.42 -19.68 -3.64
CA ARG A 209 -17.27 -20.52 -2.45
C ARG A 209 -15.78 -20.70 -2.18
N MET A 210 -15.35 -20.33 -0.99
CA MET A 210 -13.99 -20.46 -0.50
C MET A 210 -13.86 -21.69 0.38
N LEU A 211 -12.77 -22.44 0.22
CA LEU A 211 -12.48 -23.59 1.07
C LEU A 211 -12.02 -23.13 2.47
N PRO A 212 -12.37 -23.85 3.54
CA PRO A 212 -12.00 -23.45 4.90
C PRO A 212 -10.51 -23.31 5.15
N GLU A 213 -9.70 -24.11 4.46
CA GLU A 213 -8.24 -24.06 4.48
C GLU A 213 -7.66 -22.73 4.00
N HIS A 214 -8.39 -21.97 3.17
CA HIS A 214 -7.98 -20.66 2.66
C HIS A 214 -8.30 -19.50 3.61
N LEU A 215 -8.97 -19.77 4.74
CA LEU A 215 -9.16 -18.79 5.79
C LEU A 215 -8.00 -18.80 6.80
N PRO A 216 -7.69 -17.70 7.49
CA PRO A 216 -6.66 -17.66 8.52
C PRO A 216 -7.03 -18.52 9.72
N THR A 217 -6.04 -18.98 10.48
CA THR A 217 -6.25 -19.77 11.70
C THR A 217 -7.09 -19.06 12.76
N TRP A 218 -7.04 -17.73 12.84
CA TRP A 218 -7.89 -16.97 13.79
C TRP A 218 -9.38 -17.01 13.44
N THR A 219 -9.75 -17.43 12.23
CA THR A 219 -11.15 -17.70 11.85
C THR A 219 -11.66 -19.08 12.30
N THR A 220 -10.97 -19.76 13.23
CA THR A 220 -11.37 -21.10 13.67
C THR A 220 -12.81 -21.15 14.22
N ALA A 221 -13.31 -20.06 14.80
CA ALA A 221 -14.73 -19.93 15.19
C ALA A 221 -15.69 -19.97 13.99
N LEU A 222 -15.24 -19.56 12.80
CA LEU A 222 -15.98 -19.76 11.55
C LEU A 222 -15.87 -21.20 11.03
N ARG A 223 -14.70 -21.84 11.25
CA ARG A 223 -14.42 -23.23 10.88
C ARG A 223 -15.21 -24.26 11.69
N SER A 224 -15.60 -23.96 12.93
CA SER A 224 -16.38 -24.86 13.77
C SER A 224 -17.82 -25.10 13.30
N MET A 225 -18.28 -24.41 12.24
CA MET A 225 -19.60 -24.61 11.65
C MET A 225 -19.69 -25.80 10.68
N ASP A 226 -18.64 -26.61 10.55
CA ASP A 226 -18.57 -27.82 9.68
C ASP A 226 -18.99 -27.55 8.22
N LEU A 227 -18.64 -26.37 7.72
CA LEU A 227 -18.95 -25.95 6.36
C LEU A 227 -17.89 -26.49 5.39
N LYS A 228 -18.30 -27.28 4.40
CA LYS A 228 -17.42 -27.72 3.28
C LYS A 228 -16.83 -26.54 2.51
N SER A 229 -17.53 -25.42 2.49
CA SER A 229 -17.11 -24.18 1.84
C SER A 229 -17.82 -22.97 2.44
N PHE A 230 -17.13 -21.84 2.49
CA PHE A 230 -17.67 -20.56 2.91
C PHE A 230 -18.03 -19.72 1.71
N PRO A 231 -19.27 -19.26 1.60
CA PRO A 231 -19.64 -18.39 0.50
C PRO A 231 -19.10 -16.97 0.72
N CYS A 232 -18.70 -16.29 -0.36
CA CYS A 232 -18.07 -14.98 -0.34
C CYS A 232 -18.31 -14.21 -1.64
N TRP A 233 -18.23 -12.88 -1.59
CA TRP A 233 -18.11 -12.08 -2.82
C TRP A 233 -16.65 -11.99 -3.19
N MET A 234 -16.35 -12.26 -4.44
CA MET A 234 -15.10 -11.83 -5.03
C MET A 234 -15.33 -10.54 -5.78
N VAL A 235 -14.62 -9.50 -5.34
CA VAL A 235 -14.67 -8.18 -5.94
C VAL A 235 -13.38 -7.99 -6.72
N MET A 236 -13.49 -7.53 -7.96
CA MET A 236 -12.37 -7.32 -8.87
C MET A 236 -12.45 -5.93 -9.52
N MET A 237 -11.31 -5.30 -9.75
CA MET A 237 -11.20 -4.02 -10.47
C MET A 237 -10.04 -4.07 -11.46
N SER A 238 -10.21 -3.44 -12.63
CA SER A 238 -9.10 -3.28 -13.58
C SER A 238 -8.12 -2.22 -13.06
N GLY A 239 -6.82 -2.44 -13.28
CA GLY A 239 -5.74 -1.61 -12.73
C GLY A 239 -5.21 -2.14 -11.39
N ALA A 240 -4.25 -1.39 -10.82
CA ALA A 240 -3.56 -1.75 -9.57
C ALA A 240 -3.71 -0.70 -8.45
N ASP A 241 -4.66 0.23 -8.59
CA ASP A 241 -4.92 1.30 -7.62
C ASP A 241 -5.65 0.76 -6.37
N ILE A 242 -4.86 0.51 -5.32
CA ILE A 242 -5.35 -0.02 -4.05
C ILE A 242 -6.30 0.94 -3.34
N GLU A 243 -6.04 2.25 -3.36
CA GLU A 243 -6.84 3.24 -2.63
C GLU A 243 -8.24 3.32 -3.24
N SER A 244 -8.31 3.48 -4.57
CA SER A 244 -9.57 3.48 -5.31
C SER A 244 -10.35 2.18 -5.09
N PHE A 245 -9.66 1.04 -5.10
CA PHE A 245 -10.31 -0.25 -4.86
C PHE A 245 -10.87 -0.39 -3.46
N ASP A 246 -10.13 0.03 -2.43
CA ASP A 246 -10.60 -0.02 -1.06
C ASP A 246 -11.81 0.87 -0.83
N ASN A 247 -11.79 2.09 -1.37
CA ASN A 247 -12.92 3.02 -1.28
C ASN A 247 -14.17 2.40 -1.94
N LYS A 248 -14.02 1.75 -3.10
CA LYS A 248 -15.12 1.04 -3.74
C LYS A 248 -15.58 -0.20 -2.99
N ILE A 249 -14.69 -0.93 -2.30
CA ILE A 249 -15.06 -2.01 -1.38
C ILE A 249 -15.91 -1.47 -0.23
N ILE A 250 -15.53 -0.34 0.37
CA ILE A 250 -16.29 0.30 1.45
C ILE A 250 -17.69 0.69 0.94
N GLU A 251 -17.79 1.28 -0.25
CA GLU A 251 -19.07 1.62 -0.87
C GLU A 251 -19.91 0.38 -1.18
N PHE A 252 -19.32 -0.66 -1.75
CA PHE A 252 -19.98 -1.94 -2.00
C PHE A 252 -20.56 -2.52 -0.70
N ILE A 253 -19.75 -2.59 0.36
CA ILE A 253 -20.20 -3.08 1.67
C ILE A 253 -21.33 -2.21 2.22
N ARG A 254 -21.27 -0.88 2.02
CA ARG A 254 -22.35 0.02 2.47
C ARG A 254 -23.67 -0.33 1.78
N TYR A 255 -23.71 -0.46 0.46
CA TYR A 255 -24.92 -0.89 -0.26
C TYR A 255 -25.41 -2.24 0.24
N ALA A 256 -24.48 -3.20 0.33
CA ALA A 256 -24.75 -4.55 0.80
C ALA A 256 -25.37 -4.55 2.22
N ALA A 257 -24.91 -3.68 3.11
CA ALA A 257 -25.41 -3.58 4.48
C ALA A 257 -26.77 -2.85 4.59
N THR A 258 -27.00 -1.80 3.78
CA THR A 258 -28.19 -0.95 3.89
C THR A 258 -29.41 -1.49 3.14
N GLU A 259 -29.21 -2.11 1.98
CA GLU A 259 -30.34 -2.51 1.11
C GLU A 259 -31.00 -3.82 1.55
N ASN A 260 -30.31 -4.64 2.35
CA ASN A 260 -30.76 -6.00 2.66
C ASN A 260 -31.72 -6.14 3.86
N ASN A 261 -32.17 -5.05 4.48
CA ASN A 261 -33.14 -5.06 5.60
C ASN A 261 -32.93 -6.23 6.58
N PHE A 262 -31.69 -6.41 7.04
CA PHE A 262 -31.35 -7.56 7.86
C PHE A 262 -32.13 -7.55 9.17
N MET A 263 -32.79 -8.66 9.48
CA MET A 263 -33.35 -8.90 10.81
C MET A 263 -32.23 -9.30 11.76
N LEU A 264 -31.46 -8.32 12.22
CA LEU A 264 -30.49 -8.46 13.29
C LEU A 264 -31.19 -8.26 14.63
N SER A 265 -30.82 -9.04 15.63
CA SER A 265 -31.22 -8.77 17.02
C SER A 265 -30.54 -7.49 17.53
N ASP A 266 -31.07 -6.84 18.57
CA ASP A 266 -30.56 -5.57 19.11
C ASP A 266 -29.05 -5.56 19.47
N ASN A 267 -28.46 -6.73 19.70
CA ASN A 267 -27.05 -6.91 20.04
C ASN A 267 -26.21 -7.50 18.89
N GLN A 268 -26.76 -7.61 17.69
CA GLN A 268 -26.08 -8.17 16.53
C GLN A 268 -25.68 -7.09 15.53
N TRP A 269 -24.56 -7.31 14.86
CA TRP A 269 -24.05 -6.45 13.80
C TRP A 269 -23.41 -7.28 12.69
N LEU A 270 -23.17 -6.65 11.55
CA LEU A 270 -22.49 -7.26 10.43
C LEU A 270 -21.02 -6.92 10.45
N SER A 271 -20.19 -7.92 10.26
CA SER A 271 -18.76 -7.80 9.98
C SER A 271 -18.49 -8.38 8.59
N PHE A 272 -17.64 -7.71 7.84
CA PHE A 272 -17.22 -8.08 6.50
C PHE A 272 -15.73 -8.36 6.56
N ILE A 273 -15.36 -9.64 6.53
CA ILE A 273 -13.97 -10.07 6.60
C ILE A 273 -13.41 -10.09 5.17
N CYS A 274 -12.41 -9.27 4.93
CA CYS A 274 -11.78 -9.12 3.63
C CYS A 274 -10.44 -9.86 3.58
N LYS A 275 -10.25 -10.66 2.53
CA LYS A 275 -8.95 -11.26 2.20
C LYS A 275 -7.96 -10.18 1.77
N PRO A 276 -6.64 -10.43 1.91
CA PRO A 276 -5.59 -9.69 1.22
C PRO A 276 -5.97 -9.32 -0.21
N ILE A 277 -5.75 -8.05 -0.58
CA ILE A 277 -5.86 -7.61 -1.96
C ILE A 277 -4.79 -8.34 -2.74
N ARG A 278 -5.16 -8.95 -3.86
CA ARG A 278 -4.22 -9.59 -4.77
C ARG A 278 -4.13 -8.82 -6.07
N ILE A 279 -2.92 -8.67 -6.60
CA ILE A 279 -2.70 -8.18 -7.96
C ILE A 279 -2.55 -9.36 -8.91
N LEU A 280 -3.38 -9.40 -9.94
CA LEU A 280 -3.45 -10.46 -10.93
C LEU A 280 -3.30 -9.89 -12.34
N ASP A 281 -3.10 -10.80 -13.29
CA ASP A 281 -3.24 -10.48 -14.70
C ASP A 281 -4.67 -10.83 -15.15
N LYS A 282 -5.37 -9.88 -15.74
CA LYS A 282 -6.73 -10.07 -16.25
C LYS A 282 -6.82 -11.17 -17.30
N GLU A 283 -5.77 -11.37 -18.11
CA GLU A 283 -5.78 -12.36 -19.19
C GLU A 283 -5.27 -13.73 -18.74
N ILE A 284 -4.47 -13.78 -17.67
CA ILE A 284 -3.88 -15.02 -17.15
C ILE A 284 -4.56 -15.37 -15.83
N ASN A 285 -5.69 -16.07 -15.92
CA ASN A 285 -6.37 -16.70 -14.77
C ASN A 285 -5.55 -17.85 -14.11
N LYS A 286 -4.30 -18.05 -14.52
CA LYS A 286 -3.37 -19.01 -13.90
C LYS A 286 -2.52 -18.27 -12.90
N LEU A 287 -2.47 -18.78 -11.67
CA LEU A 287 -1.44 -18.46 -10.69
C LEU A 287 -0.09 -18.47 -11.41
N SER A 288 0.45 -17.28 -11.70
CA SER A 288 1.82 -17.21 -12.20
C SER A 288 2.71 -17.85 -11.15
N ASN A 289 3.67 -18.67 -11.57
CA ASN A 289 4.71 -19.24 -10.71
C ASN A 289 5.68 -18.13 -10.24
N SER A 290 5.13 -17.06 -9.68
CA SER A 290 5.86 -15.94 -9.11
C SER A 290 6.24 -16.29 -7.69
N TYR A 291 7.51 -16.06 -7.35
CA TYR A 291 8.01 -16.15 -5.98
C TYR A 291 7.39 -15.09 -5.04
N PHE A 292 6.71 -14.11 -5.60
CA PHE A 292 5.98 -13.08 -4.86
C PHE A 292 4.56 -13.57 -4.58
N ASN A 293 4.20 -13.67 -3.29
CA ASN A 293 2.81 -13.83 -2.89
C ASN A 293 2.07 -12.58 -3.39
N GLN A 294 1.25 -12.71 -4.43
CA GLN A 294 0.54 -11.62 -5.13
C GLN A 294 -0.36 -10.78 -4.22
N GLU A 295 -0.44 -11.13 -2.94
CA GLU A 295 -1.10 -10.42 -1.85
C GLU A 295 -0.32 -9.15 -1.47
N VAL A 296 -0.98 -8.00 -1.61
CA VAL A 296 -0.39 -6.67 -1.37
C VAL A 296 -0.92 -5.98 -0.12
N THR A 297 -1.81 -6.63 0.63
CA THR A 297 -2.27 -6.17 1.95
C THR A 297 -2.44 -7.36 2.91
N GLY A 298 -2.64 -7.09 4.19
CA GLY A 298 -3.03 -8.11 5.17
C GLY A 298 -4.52 -8.48 5.08
N TRP A 299 -5.01 -9.29 6.01
CA TRP A 299 -6.46 -9.42 6.24
C TRP A 299 -6.99 -8.20 6.98
N TRP A 300 -8.22 -7.78 6.68
CA TRP A 300 -8.89 -6.70 7.41
C TRP A 300 -10.39 -6.95 7.50
N SER A 301 -11.07 -6.15 8.31
CA SER A 301 -12.52 -6.21 8.39
C SER A 301 -13.18 -4.84 8.54
N TYR A 302 -14.39 -4.76 8.01
CA TYR A 302 -15.31 -3.66 8.23
C TYR A 302 -16.48 -4.16 9.07
N CYS A 303 -16.99 -3.33 9.97
CA CYS A 303 -18.26 -3.60 10.64
C CYS A 303 -19.29 -2.53 10.27
N TYR A 304 -20.55 -2.95 10.16
CA TYR A 304 -21.67 -2.06 10.01
C TYR A 304 -22.42 -1.95 11.35
N LEU A 305 -22.29 -0.79 11.98
CA LEU A 305 -22.95 -0.41 13.24
C LEU A 305 -23.57 0.98 13.05
N ASN A 306 -24.71 1.03 12.35
CA ASN A 306 -25.32 2.26 11.79
C ASN A 306 -24.49 2.97 10.70
N ASP A 307 -23.17 2.76 10.69
CA ASP A 307 -22.24 3.19 9.65
C ASP A 307 -21.11 2.15 9.49
N ILE A 308 -20.40 2.22 8.38
CA ILE A 308 -19.24 1.39 8.08
C ILE A 308 -18.02 1.91 8.84
N LYS A 309 -17.43 1.05 9.66
CA LYS A 309 -16.19 1.35 10.37
C LYS A 309 -15.19 0.22 10.19
N SER A 310 -13.93 0.58 9.97
CA SER A 310 -12.83 -0.38 9.99
C SER A 310 -12.55 -0.85 11.41
N ASP A 311 -12.22 -2.12 11.57
CA ASP A 311 -11.66 -2.72 12.79
C ASP A 311 -10.50 -1.92 13.41
N TYR A 312 -9.62 -1.33 12.60
CA TYR A 312 -8.55 -0.44 13.07
C TYR A 312 -9.08 0.74 13.89
N SER A 313 -10.32 1.19 13.63
CA SER A 313 -10.95 2.28 14.40
C SER A 313 -11.33 1.86 15.81
N TYR A 314 -11.44 0.56 16.08
CA TYR A 314 -11.79 -0.01 17.38
C TYR A 314 -10.62 -0.71 18.08
N ALA A 315 -9.49 -0.89 17.38
CA ALA A 315 -8.29 -1.51 17.93
C ALA A 315 -7.73 -0.78 19.16
N PHE A 316 -8.14 0.47 19.40
CA PHE A 316 -7.69 1.29 20.52
C PHE A 316 -8.81 1.87 21.40
N ASP A 317 -10.07 1.78 20.99
CA ASP A 317 -11.22 2.27 21.75
C ASP A 317 -12.37 1.26 21.70
N LEU A 318 -12.74 0.72 22.87
CA LEU A 318 -13.96 -0.07 23.02
C LEU A 318 -15.17 0.82 22.68
N PRO A 319 -16.07 0.40 21.75
CA PRO A 319 -17.28 1.15 21.49
C PRO A 319 -18.08 1.31 22.80
N LYS A 320 -18.43 2.54 23.16
CA LYS A 320 -19.13 2.90 24.41
C LYS A 320 -20.47 2.17 24.65
N ARG A 321 -20.98 1.41 23.66
CA ARG A 321 -22.21 0.62 23.73
C ARG A 321 -21.99 -0.90 23.68
N CYS A 322 -20.77 -1.39 23.47
CA CYS A 322 -20.44 -2.81 23.54
C CYS A 322 -20.09 -3.22 24.98
N LEU A 323 -21.05 -3.08 25.89
CA LEU A 323 -20.97 -3.77 27.19
C LEU A 323 -21.51 -5.18 26.98
N LEU A 324 -20.61 -6.11 26.63
CA LEU A 324 -20.89 -7.53 26.81
C LEU A 324 -21.04 -7.81 28.32
N PRO A 325 -22.06 -8.56 28.77
CA PRO A 325 -22.15 -9.01 30.14
C PRO A 325 -21.08 -10.08 30.42
N ARG A 326 -19.95 -9.64 31.00
CA ARG A 326 -18.91 -10.42 31.71
C ARG A 326 -18.13 -11.50 30.92
N PRO A 327 -16.90 -11.83 31.37
CA PRO A 327 -15.83 -12.26 30.50
C PRO A 327 -15.81 -13.78 30.33
N TYR A 328 -15.88 -14.25 29.08
CA TYR A 328 -15.12 -15.42 28.69
C TYR A 328 -13.81 -14.90 28.09
N HIS A 329 -12.70 -15.31 28.70
CA HIS A 329 -11.35 -15.01 28.25
C HIS A 329 -11.18 -15.38 26.76
N ALA A 330 -11.32 -14.38 25.89
CA ALA A 330 -10.71 -14.38 24.57
C ALA A 330 -9.59 -13.34 24.64
N GLY A 331 -8.36 -13.82 24.80
CA GLY A 331 -7.17 -12.99 24.68
C GLY A 331 -7.15 -12.35 23.30
N LEU A 332 -7.52 -11.07 23.23
CA LEU A 332 -7.22 -10.22 22.09
C LEU A 332 -5.71 -9.93 22.14
N PHE A 333 -5.01 -10.51 21.17
CA PHE A 333 -3.57 -10.50 21.08
C PHE A 333 -3.04 -9.09 20.83
N ARG A 334 -2.18 -8.66 21.76
CA ARG A 334 -0.98 -7.88 21.45
C ARG A 334 -0.13 -8.73 20.49
N SER A 335 0.20 -8.19 19.32
CA SER A 335 1.36 -8.65 18.57
C SER A 335 2.53 -7.71 18.87
N ASN A 336 3.62 -8.28 19.38
CA ASN A 336 4.95 -7.68 19.39
C ASN A 336 5.48 -7.47 17.97
#